data_AF-A0A699V6Q8-F1
#
_entry.id   AF-A0A699V6Q8-F1
#
_cell.length_a   1.000
_cell.length_b   1.000
_cell.length_c   1.000
_cell.angle_alpha   90.00
_cell.angle_beta   90.00
_cell.angle_gamma   90.00
#
_symmetry.space_group_name_H-M   'P 1'
#
loop_
_entity.id
_entity.type
_entity.pdbx_description
1 polymer ?
#
loop_
_entity_poly.entity_id
_entity_poly.type
_entity_poly.pdbx_seq_one_letter_code
_entity_poly.pdbx_strand_id
1 'polypeptide(L)'
;MPWKNLKQMMTAKYCSRGEVKKLEVELSNLKVKGTDITSYTLCFHDLSLLCGRMFPEESGEIERYVGRLPEMIRGNVMSYEPKSMQQ
;
A
#
# COMPACT_ATOMS: atom_id res chain seq x y z
N MET A 1 10.82 6.60 21.89
CA MET A 1 9.62 6.64 21.01
C MET A 1 9.99 6.02 19.67
N PRO A 2 9.30 4.98 19.20
CA PRO A 2 9.60 4.37 17.89
C PRO A 2 9.34 5.34 16.72
N TRP A 3 10.15 5.27 15.67
CA TRP A 3 10.01 6.10 14.46
C TRP A 3 8.63 6.02 13.81
N LYS A 4 8.00 4.84 13.84
CA LYS A 4 6.61 4.62 13.37
C LYS A 4 5.60 5.52 14.10
N ASN A 5 5.73 5.61 15.42
CA ASN A 5 4.82 6.41 16.25
C ASN A 5 5.04 7.91 16.02
N LEU A 6 6.30 8.34 15.87
CA LEU A 6 6.62 9.73 15.55
C LEU A 6 6.00 10.15 14.20
N LYS A 7 6.14 9.32 13.16
CA LYS A 7 5.51 9.57 11.86
C LYS A 7 3.99 9.69 11.98
N GLN A 8 3.33 8.77 12.69
CA GLN A 8 1.88 8.84 12.91
C GLN A 8 1.44 10.11 13.64
N MET A 9 2.21 10.58 14.64
CA MET A 9 1.92 11.84 15.34
C MET A 9 2.09 13.05 14.42
N MET A 10 3.13 13.08 13.60
CA MET A 10 3.35 14.15 12.62
C MET A 10 2.22 14.17 11.58
N THR A 11 1.86 13.03 10.99
CA THR A 11 0.74 12.93 10.05
C THR A 11 -0.58 13.33 10.70
N ALA A 12 -0.86 12.91 11.94
CA ALA A 12 -2.09 13.28 12.63
C ALA A 12 -2.19 14.78 12.96
N LYS A 13 -1.06 15.44 13.21
CA LYS A 13 -1.00 16.86 13.56
C LYS A 13 -1.03 17.77 12.33
N TYR A 14 -0.39 17.35 11.24
CA TYR A 14 -0.16 18.22 10.08
C TYR A 14 -0.94 17.82 8.82
N CYS A 15 -1.36 16.56 8.67
CA CYS A 15 -2.19 16.15 7.54
C CYS A 15 -3.67 16.22 7.93
N SER A 16 -4.47 16.93 7.14
CA SER A 16 -5.90 16.96 7.38
C SER A 16 -6.50 15.57 7.14
N ARG A 17 -7.53 15.21 7.90
CA ARG A 17 -8.25 13.94 7.70
C ARG A 17 -8.85 13.84 6.30
N GLY A 18 -9.17 14.98 5.67
CA GLY A 18 -9.67 15.04 4.29
C GLY A 18 -8.61 14.65 3.25
N GLU A 19 -7.39 15.15 3.41
CA GLU A 19 -6.27 14.81 2.52
C GLU A 19 -5.86 13.35 2.65
N VAL A 20 -5.78 12.82 3.87
CA VAL A 20 -5.49 11.39 4.09
C VAL A 20 -6.56 10.52 3.42
N LYS A 21 -7.85 10.86 3.58
CA LYS A 21 -8.94 10.13 2.89
C LYS A 21 -8.81 10.18 1.36
N LYS A 22 -8.37 11.32 0.79
CA LYS A 22 -8.15 11.44 -0.65
C LYS A 22 -7.05 10.49 -1.11
N LEU A 23 -5.95 10.40 -0.35
CA LEU A 23 -4.86 9.46 -0.63
C LEU A 23 -5.31 7.99 -0.48
N GLU A 24 -6.15 7.68 0.51
CA GLU A 24 -6.71 6.33 0.68
C GLU A 24 -7.59 5.92 -0.53
N VAL A 25 -8.35 6.86 -1.07
CA VAL A 25 -9.16 6.67 -2.29
C VAL A 25 -8.25 6.50 -3.51
N GLU A 26 -7.21 7.32 -3.64
CA GLU A 26 -6.23 7.21 -4.74
C GLU A 26 -5.54 5.84 -4.73
N LEU A 27 -5.06 5.41 -3.56
CA LEU A 27 -4.48 4.07 -3.36
C LEU A 27 -5.47 2.94 -3.67
N SER A 28 -6.77 3.14 -3.42
CA SER A 28 -7.81 2.14 -3.73
C SER A 28 -8.03 1.96 -5.22
N ASN A 29 -7.87 3.05 -5.97
CA ASN A 29 -8.06 3.10 -7.40
C ASN A 29 -6.77 2.86 -8.18
N LEU A 30 -5.63 2.78 -7.49
CA LEU A 30 -4.33 2.53 -8.10
C LEU A 30 -4.33 1.15 -8.79
N LYS A 31 -3.90 1.15 -10.06
CA LYS A 31 -3.76 -0.03 -10.91
C LYS A 31 -2.50 0.14 -11.75
N VAL A 32 -1.85 -0.97 -12.09
CA VAL A 32 -0.73 -0.97 -13.03
C VAL A 32 -1.21 -0.45 -14.39
N LYS A 33 -0.50 0.54 -14.95
CA LYS A 33 -0.75 1.05 -16.30
C LYS A 33 0.23 0.40 -17.27
N GLY A 34 -0.28 -0.38 -18.21
CA GLY A 34 0.55 -1.12 -19.16
C GLY A 34 1.47 -2.13 -18.46
N THR A 35 2.78 -2.05 -18.73
CA THR A 35 3.80 -2.94 -18.18
C THR A 35 4.67 -2.27 -17.10
N ASP A 36 4.36 -1.03 -16.70
CA ASP A 36 5.18 -0.29 -15.74
C ASP A 36 4.83 -0.67 -14.29
N ILE A 37 5.37 -1.80 -13.86
CA ILE A 37 5.24 -2.30 -12.49
C ILE A 37 6.04 -1.43 -11.53
N THR A 38 7.22 -0.96 -11.93
CA THR A 38 8.13 -0.21 -11.05
C THR A 38 7.50 1.08 -10.57
N SER A 39 6.90 1.87 -11.45
CA SER A 39 6.18 3.08 -11.05
C SER A 39 4.98 2.78 -10.17
N TYR A 40 4.28 1.67 -10.44
CA TYR A 40 3.19 1.22 -9.57
C TYR A 40 3.69 0.85 -8.17
N THR A 41 4.77 0.08 -8.05
CA THR A 41 5.35 -0.33 -6.76
C THR A 41 5.81 0.87 -5.94
N LEU A 42 6.52 1.81 -6.57
CA LEU A 42 6.97 3.04 -5.91
C LEU A 42 5.78 3.88 -5.43
N CYS A 43 4.80 4.12 -6.31
CA CYS A 43 3.62 4.89 -5.97
C CYS A 43 2.78 4.23 -4.86
N PHE A 44 2.60 2.90 -4.92
CA PHE A 44 1.89 2.15 -3.88
C PHE A 44 2.59 2.28 -2.52
N HIS A 45 3.91 2.11 -2.47
CA HIS A 45 4.71 2.23 -1.25
C HIS A 45 4.64 3.65 -0.65
N ASP A 46 4.78 4.68 -1.48
CA ASP A 46 4.71 6.07 -0.99
C ASP A 46 3.31 6.42 -0.45
N LEU A 47 2.26 5.98 -1.14
CA LEU A 47 0.89 6.16 -0.69
C LEU A 47 0.56 5.33 0.56
N SER A 48 1.05 4.10 0.68
CA SER A 48 0.80 3.24 1.85
C SER A 48 1.44 3.81 3.11
N LEU A 49 2.64 4.39 2.99
CA LEU A 49 3.33 5.10 4.07
C LEU A 49 2.51 6.28 4.61
N LEU A 50 1.86 7.04 3.72
CA LEU A 50 1.01 8.17 4.10
C LEU A 50 -0.34 7.71 4.65
N CYS A 51 -0.86 6.59 4.14
CA CYS A 51 -2.11 5.96 4.55
C CYS A 51 -1.92 4.91 5.65
N GLY A 52 -1.01 5.14 6.60
CA GLY A 52 -0.63 4.14 7.62
C GLY A 52 -1.75 3.68 8.58
N ARG A 53 -2.97 4.21 8.47
CA ARG A 53 -4.16 3.71 9.19
C ARG A 53 -5.05 2.80 8.32
N MET A 54 -4.83 2.79 7.01
CA MET A 54 -5.63 2.03 6.05
C MET A 54 -5.36 0.53 6.14
N PHE A 55 -4.15 0.14 6.55
CA PHE A 55 -3.74 -1.23 6.74
C PHE A 55 -3.37 -1.45 8.22
N PRO A 56 -4.27 -2.05 9.03
CA PRO A 56 -3.95 -2.36 10.42
C PRO A 56 -2.86 -3.44 10.54
N GLU A 57 -2.74 -4.29 9.52
CA GLU A 57 -1.78 -5.38 9.41
C GLU A 57 -1.03 -5.30 8.07
N GLU A 58 0.24 -5.72 8.06
CA GLU A 58 1.08 -5.76 6.86
C GLU A 58 0.48 -6.69 5.79
N SER A 59 -0.28 -7.71 6.21
CA SER A 59 -0.94 -8.63 5.30
C SER A 59 -1.97 -7.98 4.40
N GLY A 60 -2.83 -7.13 4.96
CA GLY A 60 -3.81 -6.40 4.16
C GLY A 60 -3.17 -5.44 3.15
N GLU A 61 -1.98 -4.93 3.45
CA GLU A 61 -1.20 -4.10 2.52
C GLU A 61 -0.69 -4.93 1.34
N ILE A 62 -0.07 -6.08 1.63
CA ILE A 62 0.48 -6.98 0.60
C ILE A 62 -0.64 -7.58 -0.26
N GLU A 63 -1.74 -8.03 0.33
CA GLU A 63 -2.90 -8.55 -0.43
C GLU A 63 -3.43 -7.51 -1.42
N ARG A 64 -3.53 -6.26 -0.99
CA ARG A 64 -3.99 -5.17 -1.85
C ARG A 64 -2.99 -4.85 -2.95
N TYR A 65 -1.69 -4.87 -2.64
CA TYR A 65 -0.64 -4.69 -3.64
C TYR A 65 -0.72 -5.78 -4.72
N VAL A 66 -0.74 -7.05 -4.31
CA VAL A 66 -0.76 -8.23 -5.20
C VAL A 66 -2.07 -8.32 -5.99
N GLY A 67 -3.21 -8.03 -5.37
CA GLY A 67 -4.53 -8.09 -5.99
C GLY A 67 -4.75 -7.07 -7.12
N ARG A 68 -3.88 -6.06 -7.23
CA ARG A 68 -3.91 -5.02 -8.29
C ARG A 68 -2.87 -5.23 -9.38
N LEU A 69 -2.03 -6.26 -9.27
CA LEU A 69 -1.06 -6.63 -10.30
C LEU A 69 -1.75 -7.33 -11.49
N PRO A 70 -1.22 -7.19 -12.72
CA PRO A 70 -1.64 -7.98 -13.86
C PRO A 70 -1.45 -9.48 -13.58
N GLU A 71 -2.37 -10.30 -14.08
CA GLU A 71 -2.43 -11.74 -13.80
C GLU A 71 -1.11 -12.48 -14.09
N MET A 72 -0.44 -12.07 -15.16
CA MET A 72 0.85 -12.60 -15.60
C MET A 72 1.97 -12.44 -14.55
N ILE A 73 1.92 -11.37 -13.74
CA ILE A 73 2.88 -11.11 -12.65
C ILE A 73 2.36 -11.66 -11.35
N ARG A 74 1.04 -11.57 -11.12
CA ARG A 74 0.39 -12.06 -9.91
C ARG A 74 0.74 -13.53 -9.66
N GLY A 75 0.63 -14.38 -10.68
CA GLY A 75 0.97 -15.81 -10.57
C GLY A 75 2.41 -16.03 -10.09
N ASN A 76 3.37 -15.28 -10.63
CA ASN A 76 4.77 -15.38 -10.22
C ASN A 76 4.96 -14.94 -8.76
N VAL A 77 4.36 -13.82 -8.35
CA VAL A 77 4.46 -13.32 -6.96
C VAL A 77 3.84 -14.32 -5.98
N MET A 78 2.69 -14.91 -6.31
CA MET A 78 2.02 -15.90 -5.46
C MET A 78 2.88 -17.16 -5.26
N SER A 79 3.66 -17.58 -6.26
CA SER A 79 4.54 -18.76 -6.16
C SER A 79 5.67 -18.63 -5.14
N TYR A 80 6.01 -17.41 -4.74
CA TYR A 80 7.00 -17.16 -3.68
C TYR A 80 6.41 -17.25 -2.27
N GLU A 81 5.12 -17.58 -2.15
CA GLU A 81 4.39 -17.67 -0.87
C GLU A 81 4.73 -16.48 0.03
N PRO A 82 4.48 -15.22 -0.42
CA PRO A 82 4.78 -14.07 0.40
C PRO A 82 4.01 -14.24 1.72
N LYS A 83 4.68 -13.89 2.82
CA LYS A 83 4.33 -14.19 4.23
C LYS A 83 2.92 -13.81 4.70
N SER A 84 2.07 -13.32 3.80
CA SER A 84 0.81 -12.70 4.11
C SER A 84 -0.33 -13.02 3.16
N MET A 85 -0.29 -14.13 2.42
CA MET A 85 -1.44 -14.59 1.63
C MET A 85 -2.00 -15.95 2.04
N GLN A 86 -1.40 -16.61 3.04
CA GLN A 86 -1.89 -17.73 3.85
C GLN A 86 -0.73 -18.06 4.82
N GLN A 87 -0.90 -18.15 6.14
CA GLN A 87 -1.83 -18.98 6.92
C GLN A 87 -2.29 -18.26 8.20
#